data_AF-A0A5J4UTQ2-F1
#
_entry.id   AF-A0A5J4UTQ2-F1
#
_cell.length_a   1.000
_cell.length_b   1.000
_cell.length_c   1.000
_cell.angle_alpha   90.00
_cell.angle_beta   90.00
_cell.angle_gamma   90.00
#
_symmetry.space_group_name_H-M   'P 1'
#
loop_
_entity.id
_entity.type
_entity.pdbx_description
1 polymer ?
#
loop_
_entity_poly.entity_id
_entity_poly.type
_entity_poly.pdbx_seq_one_letter_code
_entity_poly.pdbx_strand_id
1 'polypeptide(L)'
;MRELDPAADASDRTGMGASAWKDEYSCDCIRLDREHQKMLISLAGLCRAIDGTMNVAEQYSKLQQLMQAKPTADGLAILEMMDQVEKEREEVRASLGSAGGDQKILLDVTAAFDEAKLQTLGKIIVRLLSIVIRQTFSALADEEHLIIKYKVSHIHKKMHQTQHAAFIRKVQTIALHVAKEARRSNKQVHSSFAQKIIQLYAGWLVDHVSKVDRELAALLIGKAPESELESDIETHEHLVVPHSYTSFLDSDNASIQDRNLFERMKKMLKLSTKKVNN
;
A
#
# COMPACT_ATOMS: atom_id res chain seq x y z
N MET A 1 17.44 -30.42 14.21
CA MET A 1 17.34 -28.96 14.28
C MET A 1 17.01 -28.52 12.86
N ARG A 2 15.78 -28.05 12.58
CA ARG A 2 15.49 -27.48 11.24
C ARG A 2 16.29 -26.19 11.15
N GLU A 3 17.15 -26.07 10.14
CA GLU A 3 17.80 -24.80 9.83
C GLU A 3 16.68 -23.77 9.62
N LEU A 4 16.65 -22.75 10.47
CA LEU A 4 15.79 -21.59 10.30
C LEU A 4 16.37 -20.82 9.13
N ASP A 5 15.61 -20.74 8.03
CA ASP A 5 15.95 -19.87 6.92
C ASP A 5 16.04 -18.42 7.46
N PRO A 6 17.23 -17.78 7.40
CA PRO A 6 17.41 -16.43 7.90
C PRO A 6 16.47 -15.40 7.25
N ALA A 7 16.04 -15.64 6.00
CA ALA A 7 15.07 -14.78 5.32
C ALA A 7 13.64 -14.99 5.85
N ALA A 8 13.27 -16.25 6.17
CA ALA A 8 12.01 -16.55 6.84
C ALA A 8 11.98 -15.97 8.27
N ASP A 9 13.07 -16.11 9.02
CA ASP A 9 13.23 -15.54 10.37
C ASP A 9 13.21 -14.00 10.34
N ALA A 10 13.89 -13.36 9.38
CA ALA A 10 13.79 -11.90 9.19
C ALA A 10 12.36 -11.46 8.81
N SER A 11 11.69 -12.21 7.92
CA SER A 11 10.29 -11.96 7.55
C SER A 11 9.35 -12.07 8.76
N ASP A 12 9.56 -13.05 9.63
CA ASP A 12 8.79 -13.30 10.86
C ASP A 12 9.07 -12.25 11.95
N ARG A 13 10.25 -11.62 11.92
CA ARG A 13 10.61 -10.49 12.81
C ARG A 13 9.97 -9.16 12.40
N THR A 14 9.54 -9.02 11.15
CA THR A 14 8.77 -7.84 10.69
C THR A 14 7.26 -8.07 10.89
N GLY A 15 6.54 -7.04 11.32
CA GLY A 15 5.08 -7.10 11.46
C GLY A 15 4.34 -7.26 10.13
N MET A 16 5.03 -7.06 9.01
CA MET A 16 4.47 -7.18 7.65
C MET A 16 4.42 -8.63 7.14
N GLY A 17 5.15 -9.57 7.75
CA GLY A 17 5.14 -10.98 7.38
C GLY A 17 5.33 -11.21 5.87
N ALA A 18 4.43 -11.98 5.26
CA ALA A 18 4.45 -12.26 3.82
C ALA A 18 4.19 -11.04 2.90
N SER A 19 3.82 -9.89 3.47
CA SER A 19 3.68 -8.63 2.71
C SER A 19 4.91 -7.71 2.85
N ALA A 20 5.97 -8.14 3.53
CA ALA A 20 7.27 -7.51 3.41
C ALA A 20 7.84 -7.81 2.01
N TRP A 21 8.57 -6.86 1.41
CA TRP A 21 9.24 -7.11 0.14
C TRP A 21 10.32 -8.19 0.31
N LYS A 22 10.37 -9.13 -0.63
CA LYS A 22 11.36 -10.20 -0.70
C LYS A 22 11.86 -10.32 -2.13
N ASP A 23 13.11 -10.72 -2.30
CA ASP A 23 13.71 -10.86 -3.64
C ASP A 23 12.97 -11.90 -4.49
N GLU A 24 12.33 -12.91 -3.87
CA GLU A 24 11.48 -13.88 -4.56
C GLU A 24 10.25 -13.26 -5.26
N TYR A 25 9.82 -12.07 -4.81
CA TYR A 25 8.74 -11.31 -5.43
C TYR A 25 9.22 -10.43 -6.59
N SER A 26 10.53 -10.25 -6.78
CA SER A 26 11.03 -9.46 -7.90
C SER A 26 10.47 -9.98 -9.22
N CYS A 27 9.99 -9.06 -10.06
CA CYS A 27 9.57 -9.36 -11.41
C CYS A 27 10.71 -9.19 -12.43
N ASP A 28 11.96 -9.05 -11.97
CA ASP A 28 13.14 -8.81 -12.81
C ASP A 28 13.06 -7.50 -13.63
N CYS A 29 12.27 -6.53 -13.17
CA CYS A 29 12.18 -5.18 -13.73
C CYS A 29 12.30 -4.13 -12.63
N ILE A 30 13.40 -3.38 -12.64
CA ILE A 30 13.75 -2.42 -11.57
C ILE A 30 12.66 -1.39 -11.34
N ARG A 31 12.07 -0.84 -12.41
CA ARG A 31 10.97 0.12 -12.33
C ARG A 31 9.76 -0.46 -11.60
N LEU A 32 9.30 -1.64 -12.00
CA LEU A 32 8.12 -2.28 -11.42
C LEU A 32 8.36 -2.68 -9.96
N ASP A 33 9.52 -3.31 -9.68
CA ASP A 33 9.92 -3.69 -8.33
C ASP A 33 9.97 -2.48 -7.38
N ARG A 34 10.47 -1.34 -7.85
CA ARG A 34 10.49 -0.10 -7.06
C ARG A 34 9.09 0.39 -6.73
N GLU A 35 8.15 0.33 -7.66
CA GLU A 35 6.77 0.75 -7.41
C GLU A 35 6.05 -0.19 -6.44
N HIS A 36 6.26 -1.51 -6.57
CA HIS A 36 5.74 -2.49 -5.61
C HIS A 36 6.32 -2.28 -4.21
N GLN A 37 7.63 -2.02 -4.11
CA GLN A 37 8.27 -1.70 -2.83
C GLN A 37 7.70 -0.44 -2.19
N LYS A 38 7.51 0.65 -2.95
CA LYS A 38 6.89 1.89 -2.45
C LYS A 38 5.49 1.62 -1.92
N MET A 39 4.70 0.86 -2.66
CA MET A 39 3.35 0.45 -2.28
C MET A 39 3.33 -0.36 -0.97
N LEU A 40 4.27 -1.29 -0.77
CA LEU A 40 4.36 -2.06 0.48
C LEU A 40 4.85 -1.21 1.66
N ILE A 41 5.71 -0.22 1.43
CA ILE A 41 6.16 0.72 2.46
C ILE A 41 5.00 1.59 2.95
N SER A 42 4.18 2.13 2.05
CA SER A 42 3.00 2.90 2.47
C SER A 42 1.96 2.02 3.18
N LEU A 43 1.80 0.78 2.73
CA LEU A 43 0.97 -0.22 3.41
C LEU A 43 1.47 -0.46 4.83
N ALA A 44 2.78 -0.59 5.04
CA ALA A 44 3.37 -0.77 6.36
C ALA A 44 3.05 0.40 7.29
N GLY A 45 3.17 1.63 6.80
CA GLY A 45 2.79 2.82 7.57
C GLY A 45 1.31 2.82 7.99
N LEU A 46 0.41 2.49 7.04
CA LEU A 46 -1.02 2.34 7.33
C LEU A 46 -1.27 1.26 8.40
N CYS A 47 -0.64 0.09 8.25
CA CYS A 47 -0.86 -1.04 9.13
C CYS A 47 -0.32 -0.74 10.54
N ARG A 48 0.85 -0.09 10.65
CA ARG A 48 1.37 0.41 11.93
C ARG A 48 0.45 1.44 12.58
N ALA A 49 -0.19 2.31 11.82
CA ALA A 49 -1.16 3.25 12.36
C ALA A 49 -2.44 2.56 12.88
N ILE A 50 -2.86 1.46 12.24
CA ILE A 50 -4.02 0.66 12.68
C ILE A 50 -3.69 -0.23 13.88
N ASP A 51 -2.49 -0.83 13.89
CA ASP A 51 -2.05 -1.81 14.88
C ASP A 51 -0.68 -1.38 15.44
N GLY A 52 -0.70 -0.88 16.67
CA GLY A 52 0.47 -0.39 17.38
C GLY A 52 1.41 -1.47 17.90
N THR A 53 1.14 -2.75 17.62
CA THR A 53 2.07 -3.87 17.88
C THR A 53 2.96 -4.21 16.69
N MET A 54 2.63 -3.70 15.49
CA MET A 54 3.35 -4.08 14.27
C MET A 54 4.78 -3.55 14.23
N ASN A 55 5.76 -4.42 13.97
CA ASN A 55 7.15 -4.00 13.75
C ASN A 55 7.37 -3.60 12.29
N VAL A 56 7.46 -2.29 12.01
CA VAL A 56 7.71 -1.75 10.65
C VAL A 56 9.03 -0.99 10.54
N ALA A 57 9.96 -1.20 11.48
CA ALA A 57 11.19 -0.42 11.59
C ALA A 57 12.04 -0.46 10.30
N GLU A 58 12.13 -1.62 9.65
CA GLU A 58 12.86 -1.80 8.40
C GLU A 58 12.22 -0.98 7.26
N GLN A 59 10.91 -1.09 7.09
CA GLN A 59 10.17 -0.36 6.05
C GLN A 59 10.28 1.15 6.28
N TYR A 60 10.26 1.57 7.54
CA TYR A 60 10.44 2.98 7.91
C TYR A 60 11.85 3.48 7.61
N SER A 61 12.89 2.71 7.94
CA SER A 61 14.27 3.05 7.61
C SER A 61 14.49 3.15 6.10
N LYS A 62 13.92 2.20 5.34
CA LYS A 62 13.98 2.22 3.87
C LYS A 62 13.27 3.45 3.30
N LEU A 63 12.12 3.83 3.85
CA LEU A 63 11.42 5.06 3.44
C LEU A 63 12.29 6.31 3.70
N GLN A 64 12.95 6.39 4.86
CA GLN A 64 13.85 7.50 5.17
C GLN A 64 14.99 7.62 4.15
N GLN A 65 15.63 6.49 3.79
CA GLN A 65 16.67 6.47 2.76
C GLN A 65 16.15 6.92 1.39
N LEU A 66 14.97 6.42 0.98
CA LEU A 66 14.34 6.84 -0.26
C LEU A 66 14.03 8.34 -0.28
N MET A 67 13.51 8.89 0.82
CA MET A 67 13.19 10.32 0.92
C MET A 67 14.43 11.20 1.05
N GLN A 68 15.54 10.69 1.56
CA GLN A 68 16.84 11.38 1.50
C GLN A 68 17.40 11.43 0.08
N ALA A 69 17.27 10.33 -0.68
CA ALA A 69 17.77 10.26 -2.06
C ALA A 69 16.90 11.05 -3.05
N LYS A 70 15.57 10.89 -2.98
CA LYS A 70 14.61 11.53 -3.87
C LYS A 70 13.30 11.80 -3.12
N PRO A 71 13.15 12.99 -2.52
CA PRO A 71 11.96 13.33 -1.75
C PRO A 71 10.70 13.30 -2.62
N THR A 72 9.61 12.77 -2.05
CA THR A 72 8.28 12.78 -2.67
C THR A 72 7.26 13.27 -1.65
N ALA A 73 6.21 13.96 -2.10
CA ALA A 73 5.18 14.48 -1.19
C ALA A 73 4.52 13.37 -0.36
N ASP A 74 4.17 12.24 -1.00
CA ASP A 74 3.55 11.11 -0.31
C ASP A 74 4.53 10.43 0.67
N GLY A 75 5.79 10.23 0.29
CA GLY A 75 6.76 9.61 1.19
C GLY A 75 7.10 10.48 2.40
N LEU A 76 7.26 11.80 2.22
CA LEU A 76 7.44 12.73 3.32
C LEU A 76 6.21 12.78 4.24
N ALA A 77 5.00 12.76 3.67
CA ALA A 77 3.77 12.73 4.45
C ALA A 77 3.62 11.44 5.27
N ILE A 78 4.07 10.28 4.74
CA ILE A 78 4.10 9.03 5.52
C ILE A 78 5.04 9.16 6.71
N LEU A 79 6.26 9.69 6.51
CA LEU A 79 7.23 9.92 7.61
C LEU A 79 6.63 10.82 8.69
N GLU A 80 6.13 12.00 8.32
CA GLU A 80 5.53 12.95 9.25
C GLU A 80 4.38 12.33 10.07
N MET A 81 3.46 11.64 9.39
CA MET A 81 2.32 11.00 10.05
C MET A 81 2.76 9.86 10.97
N MET A 82 3.81 9.13 10.60
CA MET A 82 4.30 8.02 11.41
C MET A 82 5.04 8.50 12.65
N ASP A 83 5.87 9.53 12.53
CA ASP A 83 6.50 10.19 13.67
C ASP A 83 5.42 10.74 14.62
N GLN A 84 4.34 11.31 14.10
CA GLN A 84 3.21 11.76 14.91
C GLN A 84 2.54 10.59 15.66
N VAL A 85 2.25 9.48 14.99
CA VAL A 85 1.63 8.30 15.62
C VAL A 85 2.51 7.72 16.73
N GLU A 86 3.82 7.59 16.48
CA GLU A 86 4.73 7.04 17.48
C GLU A 86 4.88 8.00 18.67
N LYS A 87 4.99 9.30 18.43
CA LYS A 87 5.01 10.30 19.51
C LYS A 87 3.78 10.19 20.42
N GLU A 88 2.59 10.12 19.84
CA GLU A 88 1.33 10.01 20.59
C GLU A 88 1.28 8.72 21.43
N ARG A 89 1.81 7.60 20.89
CA ARG A 89 1.90 6.33 21.62
C ARG A 89 2.95 6.36 22.73
N GLU A 90 4.12 6.96 22.49
CA GLU A 90 5.18 7.11 23.49
C GLU A 90 4.72 7.97 24.67
N GLU A 91 4.00 9.07 24.42
CA GLU A 91 3.40 9.91 25.47
C GLU A 91 2.45 9.11 26.37
N VAL A 92 1.59 8.29 25.77
CA VAL A 92 0.66 7.45 26.53
C VAL A 92 1.41 6.35 27.29
N ARG A 93 2.40 5.68 26.68
CA ARG A 93 3.26 4.70 27.38
C ARG A 93 3.94 5.31 28.61
N ALA A 94 4.47 6.53 28.47
CA ALA A 94 5.09 7.26 29.57
C ALA A 94 4.08 7.57 30.69
N SER A 95 2.86 8.00 30.34
CA SER A 95 1.80 8.27 31.33
C SER A 95 1.31 7.04 32.09
N LEU A 96 1.40 5.86 31.48
CA LEU A 96 1.00 4.58 32.07
C LEU A 96 2.07 3.98 33.00
N GLY A 97 3.19 4.69 33.22
CA GLY A 97 4.25 4.25 34.13
C GLY A 97 5.10 3.09 33.59
N SER A 98 5.05 2.80 32.28
CA SER A 98 5.95 1.83 31.64
C SER A 98 7.30 2.48 31.37
N ALA A 99 8.01 2.80 32.45
CA ALA A 99 9.38 3.28 32.41
C ALA A 99 10.35 2.09 32.50
N GLY A 100 11.04 1.80 31.40
CA GLY A 100 12.37 1.19 31.40
C GLY A 100 12.49 -0.25 31.90
N GLY A 101 12.37 -1.20 30.97
CA GLY A 101 12.94 -2.55 31.12
C GLY A 101 13.19 -3.14 29.74
N ASP A 102 14.31 -3.85 29.56
CA ASP A 102 14.80 -4.42 28.28
C ASP A 102 13.84 -5.42 27.60
N GLN A 103 12.67 -5.68 28.20
CA GLN A 103 11.54 -6.33 27.56
C GLN A 103 10.50 -5.28 27.17
N LYS A 104 10.74 -4.57 26.05
CA LYS A 104 9.69 -3.84 25.33
C LYS A 104 8.68 -4.86 24.80
N ILE A 105 7.74 -5.30 25.64
CA ILE A 105 6.49 -5.85 25.12
C ILE A 105 5.87 -4.70 24.35
N LEU A 106 5.77 -4.83 23.03
CA LEU A 106 5.09 -3.89 22.14
C LEU A 106 3.58 -3.96 22.44
N LEU A 107 3.19 -3.44 23.60
CA LEU A 107 1.80 -3.29 23.96
C LEU A 107 1.23 -2.15 23.12
N ASP A 108 0.16 -2.46 22.40
CA ASP A 108 -0.59 -1.42 21.70
C ASP A 108 -1.36 -0.58 22.73
N VAL A 109 -0.84 0.61 23.00
CA VAL A 109 -1.44 1.57 23.92
C VAL A 109 -2.58 2.37 23.29
N THR A 110 -2.95 2.10 22.03
CA THR A 110 -4.05 2.79 21.34
C THR A 110 -5.38 2.61 22.07
N ALA A 111 -5.57 1.49 22.80
CA ALA A 111 -6.73 1.27 23.64
C ALA A 111 -6.88 2.28 24.80
N ALA A 112 -5.78 2.94 25.20
CA ALA A 112 -5.74 3.95 26.26
C ALA A 112 -5.84 5.40 25.72
N PHE A 113 -6.02 5.59 24.42
CA PHE A 113 -6.17 6.92 23.83
C PHE A 113 -7.50 7.54 24.23
N ASP A 114 -7.47 8.85 24.53
CA ASP A 114 -8.68 9.66 24.67
C ASP A 114 -9.34 9.93 23.30
N GLU A 115 -10.54 10.52 23.32
CA GLU A 115 -11.29 10.80 22.08
C GLU A 115 -10.55 11.74 21.12
N ALA A 116 -9.76 12.69 21.62
CA ALA A 116 -9.02 13.63 20.77
C ALA A 116 -7.84 12.94 20.06
N LYS A 117 -7.10 12.08 20.78
CA LYS A 117 -6.05 11.24 20.21
C LYS A 117 -6.62 10.23 19.22
N LEU A 118 -7.75 9.58 19.54
CA LEU A 118 -8.45 8.68 18.61
C LEU A 118 -8.93 9.40 17.34
N GLN A 119 -9.47 10.62 17.47
CA GLN A 119 -9.88 11.41 16.31
C GLN A 119 -8.67 11.79 15.43
N THR A 120 -7.54 12.14 16.04
CA THR A 120 -6.29 12.47 15.34
C THR A 120 -5.74 11.23 14.62
N LEU A 121 -5.66 10.10 15.31
CA LEU A 121 -5.26 8.83 14.71
C LEU A 121 -6.17 8.43 13.55
N GLY A 122 -7.48 8.58 13.71
CA GLY A 122 -8.47 8.34 12.65
C GLY A 122 -8.22 9.18 11.39
N LYS A 123 -7.88 10.47 11.54
CA LYS A 123 -7.49 11.34 10.42
C LYS A 123 -6.20 10.86 9.75
N ILE A 124 -5.21 10.44 10.54
CA ILE A 124 -3.94 9.89 10.03
C ILE A 124 -4.18 8.60 9.24
N ILE A 125 -4.95 7.66 9.78
CA ILE A 125 -5.31 6.40 9.10
C ILE A 125 -5.97 6.69 7.75
N VAL A 126 -6.94 7.63 7.69
CA VAL A 126 -7.60 8.00 6.42
C VAL A 126 -6.62 8.61 5.41
N ARG A 127 -5.65 9.43 5.87
CA ARG A 127 -4.63 10.01 5.00
C ARG A 127 -3.63 8.97 4.49
N LEU A 128 -3.12 8.10 5.35
CA LEU A 128 -2.25 6.98 4.98
C LEU A 128 -2.96 6.07 3.98
N LEU A 129 -4.22 5.73 4.23
CA LEU A 129 -5.02 4.92 3.32
C LEU A 129 -5.20 5.60 1.94
N SER A 130 -5.34 6.93 1.90
CA SER A 130 -5.37 7.70 0.65
C SER A 130 -4.07 7.55 -0.14
N ILE A 131 -2.91 7.55 0.53
CA ILE A 131 -1.59 7.33 -0.08
C ILE A 131 -1.45 5.90 -0.61
N VAL A 132 -1.82 4.90 0.19
CA VAL A 132 -1.80 3.48 -0.23
C VAL A 132 -2.61 3.29 -1.52
N ILE A 133 -3.82 3.86 -1.57
CA ILE A 133 -4.67 3.78 -2.77
C ILE A 133 -4.00 4.47 -3.97
N ARG A 134 -3.44 5.67 -3.81
CA ARG A 134 -2.74 6.37 -4.91
C ARG A 134 -1.56 5.57 -5.44
N GLN A 135 -0.72 5.04 -4.57
CA GLN A 135 0.46 4.26 -4.98
C GLN A 135 0.06 2.96 -5.65
N THR A 136 -0.93 2.25 -5.10
CA THR A 136 -1.48 1.04 -5.72
C THR A 136 -1.98 1.32 -7.13
N PHE A 137 -2.81 2.35 -7.28
CA PHE A 137 -3.38 2.71 -8.57
C PHE A 137 -2.30 3.17 -9.55
N SER A 138 -1.27 3.88 -9.09
CA SER A 138 -0.18 4.35 -9.93
C SER A 138 0.69 3.20 -10.44
N ALA A 139 1.04 2.23 -9.58
CA ALA A 139 1.80 1.04 -9.98
C ALA A 139 1.07 0.25 -11.08
N LEU A 140 -0.21 -0.07 -10.85
CA LEU A 140 -1.03 -0.81 -11.81
C LEU A 140 -1.23 -0.03 -13.13
N ALA A 141 -1.39 1.29 -13.06
CA ALA A 141 -1.53 2.14 -14.23
C ALA A 141 -0.23 2.21 -15.06
N ASP A 142 0.92 2.20 -14.38
CA ASP A 142 2.23 2.21 -15.02
C ASP A 142 2.49 0.92 -15.80
N GLU A 143 2.23 -0.23 -15.20
CA GLU A 143 2.35 -1.52 -15.87
C GLU A 143 1.44 -1.61 -17.10
N GLU A 144 0.19 -1.16 -16.96
CA GLU A 144 -0.75 -1.12 -18.07
C GLU A 144 -0.32 -0.14 -19.17
N HIS A 145 0.31 0.98 -18.80
CA HIS A 145 0.90 1.90 -19.76
C HIS A 145 2.00 1.20 -20.57
N LEU A 146 2.91 0.48 -19.92
CA LEU A 146 3.98 -0.28 -20.60
C LEU A 146 3.40 -1.36 -21.52
N ILE A 147 2.38 -2.10 -21.07
CA ILE A 147 1.66 -3.10 -21.87
C ILE A 147 1.11 -2.51 -23.16
N ILE A 148 0.46 -1.35 -23.06
CA ILE A 148 -0.15 -0.67 -24.21
C ILE A 148 0.94 -0.09 -25.13
N LYS A 149 1.90 0.65 -24.55
CA LYS A 149 2.96 1.34 -25.28
C LYS A 149 3.82 0.37 -26.09
N TYR A 150 4.20 -0.76 -25.50
CA TYR A 150 5.06 -1.76 -26.13
C TYR A 150 4.31 -2.91 -26.80
N LYS A 151 3.00 -2.76 -26.99
CA LYS A 151 2.16 -3.71 -27.74
C LYS A 151 2.37 -5.14 -27.24
N VAL A 152 2.30 -5.33 -25.92
CA VAL A 152 2.30 -6.67 -25.32
C VAL A 152 1.07 -7.44 -25.83
N SER A 153 1.19 -8.77 -25.93
CA SER A 153 0.17 -9.61 -26.57
C SER A 153 -1.21 -9.41 -25.95
N HIS A 154 -2.26 -9.50 -26.77
CA HIS A 154 -3.63 -9.29 -26.27
C HIS A 154 -4.00 -10.29 -25.17
N ILE A 155 -3.51 -11.54 -25.25
CA ILE A 155 -3.78 -12.58 -24.26
C ILE A 155 -3.24 -12.15 -22.88
N HIS A 156 -1.97 -11.77 -22.82
CA HIS A 156 -1.35 -11.32 -21.58
C HIS A 156 -2.00 -10.02 -21.08
N LYS A 157 -2.20 -9.03 -21.96
CA LYS A 157 -2.91 -7.78 -21.62
C LYS A 157 -4.27 -8.04 -20.98
N LYS A 158 -5.10 -8.91 -21.56
CA LYS A 158 -6.46 -9.19 -21.06
C LYS A 158 -6.41 -9.86 -19.69
N MET A 159 -5.51 -10.82 -19.50
CA MET A 159 -5.32 -11.50 -18.22
C MET A 159 -4.88 -10.51 -17.14
N HIS A 160 -3.86 -9.70 -17.43
CA HIS A 160 -3.29 -8.72 -16.51
C HIS A 160 -4.33 -7.68 -16.06
N GLN A 161 -5.01 -7.07 -17.02
CA GLN A 161 -6.09 -6.10 -16.75
C GLN A 161 -7.25 -6.72 -15.95
N THR A 162 -7.61 -7.98 -16.19
CA THR A 162 -8.66 -8.65 -15.41
C THR A 162 -8.25 -8.82 -13.94
N GLN A 163 -6.99 -9.19 -13.70
CA GLN A 163 -6.46 -9.36 -12.34
C GLN A 163 -6.33 -8.02 -11.62
N HIS A 164 -5.88 -6.96 -12.30
CA HIS A 164 -5.84 -5.59 -11.76
C HIS A 164 -7.21 -5.11 -11.29
N ALA A 165 -8.22 -5.18 -12.16
CA ALA A 165 -9.56 -4.77 -11.82
C ALA A 165 -10.12 -5.56 -10.62
N ALA A 166 -9.86 -6.87 -10.55
CA ALA A 166 -10.26 -7.70 -9.43
C ALA A 166 -9.54 -7.32 -8.12
N PHE A 167 -8.24 -7.05 -8.17
CA PHE A 167 -7.44 -6.63 -7.02
C PHE A 167 -7.91 -5.27 -6.48
N ILE A 168 -8.10 -4.28 -7.36
CA ILE A 168 -8.58 -2.95 -7.00
C ILE A 168 -9.91 -3.01 -6.25
N ARG A 169 -10.87 -3.83 -6.71
CA ARG A 169 -12.16 -3.99 -6.04
C ARG A 169 -12.02 -4.54 -4.61
N LYS A 170 -11.11 -5.48 -4.39
CA LYS A 170 -10.81 -6.02 -3.06
C LYS A 170 -10.17 -4.96 -2.16
N VAL A 171 -9.16 -4.25 -2.66
CA VAL A 171 -8.48 -3.17 -1.92
C VAL A 171 -9.47 -2.07 -1.54
N GLN A 172 -10.29 -1.62 -2.49
CA GLN A 172 -11.32 -0.61 -2.28
C GLN A 172 -12.34 -1.03 -1.20
N THR A 173 -12.76 -2.30 -1.22
CA THR A 173 -13.70 -2.82 -0.23
C THR A 173 -13.11 -2.70 1.18
N ILE A 174 -11.86 -3.14 1.39
CA ILE A 174 -11.19 -3.02 2.69
C ILE A 174 -11.01 -1.55 3.07
N ALA A 175 -10.55 -0.72 2.13
CA ALA A 175 -10.33 0.71 2.34
C ALA A 175 -11.59 1.44 2.82
N LEU A 176 -12.74 1.15 2.22
CA LEU A 176 -14.01 1.74 2.63
C LEU A 176 -14.43 1.35 4.06
N HIS A 177 -14.14 0.12 4.48
CA HIS A 177 -14.40 -0.31 5.86
C HIS A 177 -13.46 0.38 6.85
N VAL A 178 -12.16 0.37 6.57
CA VAL A 178 -11.15 1.06 7.40
C VAL A 178 -11.49 2.54 7.53
N ALA A 179 -11.76 3.23 6.42
CA ALA A 179 -12.10 4.65 6.45
C ALA A 179 -13.42 4.95 7.16
N LYS A 180 -14.38 4.01 7.15
CA LYS A 180 -15.63 4.14 7.92
C LYS A 180 -15.36 4.02 9.42
N GLU A 181 -14.52 3.08 9.83
CA GLU A 181 -14.16 2.90 11.24
C GLU A 181 -13.30 4.05 11.76
N ALA A 182 -12.28 4.47 11.01
CA ALA A 182 -11.37 5.55 11.36
C ALA A 182 -12.07 6.91 11.55
N ARG A 183 -13.28 7.09 11.01
CA ARG A 183 -14.09 8.31 11.20
C ARG A 183 -14.92 8.29 12.49
N ARG A 184 -14.98 7.16 13.21
CA ARG A 184 -15.64 7.08 14.52
C ARG A 184 -14.65 7.58 15.56
N SER A 185 -14.90 8.76 16.15
CA SER A 185 -13.96 9.39 17.11
C SER A 185 -13.82 8.61 18.43
N ASN A 186 -14.83 7.81 18.79
CA ASN A 186 -14.92 7.17 20.10
C ASN A 186 -14.36 5.74 20.17
N LYS A 187 -13.81 5.21 19.07
CA LYS A 187 -13.29 3.84 19.00
C LYS A 187 -12.07 3.74 18.11
N GLN A 188 -11.07 2.99 18.57
CA GLN A 188 -9.96 2.59 17.72
C GLN A 188 -10.44 1.70 16.55
N VAL A 189 -9.74 1.80 15.42
CA VAL A 189 -9.92 0.88 14.29
C VAL A 189 -9.46 -0.51 14.73
N HIS A 190 -10.23 -1.55 14.44
CA HIS A 190 -9.87 -2.89 14.87
C HIS A 190 -8.60 -3.40 14.16
N SER A 191 -7.62 -3.91 14.91
CA SER A 191 -6.32 -4.38 14.38
C SER A 191 -6.44 -5.45 13.29
N SER A 192 -7.50 -6.27 13.32
CA SER A 192 -7.78 -7.25 12.25
C SER A 192 -7.87 -6.64 10.84
N PHE A 193 -8.10 -5.33 10.69
CA PHE A 193 -8.02 -4.67 9.39
C PHE A 193 -6.60 -4.61 8.84
N ALA A 194 -5.58 -4.41 9.69
CA ALA A 194 -4.18 -4.47 9.28
C ALA A 194 -3.85 -5.87 8.73
N GLN A 195 -4.24 -6.92 9.45
CA GLN A 195 -4.02 -8.30 9.00
C GLN A 195 -4.76 -8.64 7.70
N LYS A 196 -6.02 -8.19 7.55
CA LYS A 196 -6.79 -8.41 6.31
C LYS A 196 -6.15 -7.75 5.09
N ILE A 197 -5.65 -6.52 5.22
CA ILE A 197 -5.03 -5.82 4.10
C ILE A 197 -3.64 -6.40 3.79
N ILE A 198 -2.86 -6.79 4.80
CA ILE A 198 -1.59 -7.52 4.65
C ILE A 198 -1.79 -8.80 3.85
N GLN A 199 -2.77 -9.62 4.23
CA GLN A 199 -3.07 -10.88 3.54
C GLN A 199 -3.49 -10.65 2.08
N LEU A 200 -4.25 -9.60 1.82
CA LEU A 200 -4.64 -9.23 0.46
C LEU A 200 -3.42 -8.91 -0.42
N TYR A 201 -2.49 -8.11 0.08
CA TYR A 201 -1.28 -7.74 -0.67
C TYR A 201 -0.30 -8.90 -0.78
N ALA A 202 -0.12 -9.70 0.28
CA ALA A 202 0.71 -10.91 0.23
C ALA A 202 0.21 -11.89 -0.85
N GLY A 203 -1.11 -12.12 -0.93
CA GLY A 203 -1.69 -12.93 -2.00
C GLY A 203 -1.44 -12.35 -3.39
N TRP A 204 -1.50 -11.03 -3.54
CA TRP A 204 -1.20 -10.36 -4.81
C TRP A 204 0.28 -10.48 -5.20
N LEU A 205 1.22 -10.32 -4.26
CA LEU A 205 2.66 -10.53 -4.53
C LEU A 205 2.94 -11.95 -5.07
N VAL A 206 2.34 -12.96 -4.45
CA VAL A 206 2.55 -14.36 -4.83
C VAL A 206 1.82 -14.73 -6.13
N ASP A 207 0.58 -14.32 -6.31
CA ASP A 207 -0.22 -14.78 -7.44
C ASP A 207 -0.13 -13.89 -8.67
N HIS A 208 0.25 -12.63 -8.49
CA HIS A 208 0.34 -11.64 -9.56
C HIS A 208 1.79 -11.24 -9.82
N VAL A 209 2.47 -10.63 -8.84
CA VAL A 209 3.79 -10.04 -9.10
C VAL A 209 4.83 -11.08 -9.52
N SER A 210 5.00 -12.12 -8.71
CA SER A 210 6.02 -13.14 -8.96
C SER A 210 5.78 -14.02 -10.20
N LYS A 211 4.59 -13.89 -10.84
CA LYS A 211 4.16 -14.73 -11.97
C LYS A 211 3.85 -13.90 -13.20
N VAL A 212 2.85 -13.03 -13.09
CA VAL A 212 2.32 -12.24 -14.21
C VAL A 212 3.20 -11.04 -14.48
N ASP A 213 3.63 -10.29 -13.47
CA ASP A 213 4.51 -9.13 -13.70
C ASP A 213 5.91 -9.59 -14.13
N ARG A 214 6.37 -10.74 -13.63
CA ARG A 214 7.61 -11.36 -14.12
C ARG A 214 7.52 -11.75 -15.60
N GLU A 215 6.38 -12.31 -16.03
CA GLU A 215 6.13 -12.57 -17.45
C GLU A 215 6.06 -11.25 -18.25
N LEU A 216 5.43 -10.21 -17.70
CA LEU A 216 5.39 -8.88 -18.32
C LEU A 216 6.81 -8.34 -18.53
N ALA A 217 7.66 -8.37 -17.51
CA ALA A 217 9.05 -7.93 -17.60
C ALA A 217 9.79 -8.66 -18.72
N ALA A 218 9.68 -9.99 -18.79
CA ALA A 218 10.28 -10.78 -19.87
C ALA A 218 9.75 -10.38 -21.26
N LEU A 219 8.47 -10.02 -21.38
CA LEU A 219 7.86 -9.55 -22.63
C LEU A 219 8.26 -8.13 -23.03
N LEU A 220 8.70 -7.31 -22.06
CA LEU A 220 9.21 -5.97 -22.27
C LEU A 220 10.68 -5.95 -22.69
N ILE A 221 11.47 -6.96 -22.28
CA ILE A 221 12.85 -7.12 -22.71
C ILE A 221 12.91 -7.21 -24.25
N GLY A 222 13.75 -6.38 -24.86
CA GLY A 222 13.88 -6.28 -26.32
C GLY A 222 12.79 -5.45 -27.00
N LYS A 223 11.78 -4.96 -26.27
CA LYS A 223 10.76 -4.02 -26.79
C LYS A 223 10.88 -2.62 -26.18
N ALA A 224 11.13 -2.55 -24.88
CA ALA A 224 11.32 -1.30 -24.15
C ALA A 224 12.81 -0.96 -24.02
N PRO A 225 13.19 0.33 -24.08
CA PRO A 225 14.54 0.76 -23.74
C PRO A 225 14.86 0.45 -22.27
N GLU A 226 16.06 -0.05 -22.00
CA GLU A 226 16.53 -0.38 -20.65
C GLU A 226 16.43 0.84 -19.72
N SER A 227 16.83 2.03 -20.20
CA SER A 227 16.71 3.28 -19.44
C SER A 227 15.28 3.59 -18.97
N GLU A 228 14.27 3.13 -19.69
CA GLU A 228 12.86 3.31 -19.30
C GLU A 228 12.40 2.24 -18.30
N LEU A 229 12.96 1.02 -18.36
CA LEU A 229 12.71 -0.06 -17.39
C LEU A 229 13.46 0.15 -16.07
N GLU A 230 14.41 1.09 -16.02
CA GLU A 230 15.15 1.47 -14.81
C GLU A 230 14.71 2.83 -14.23
N SER A 231 13.93 3.61 -14.99
CA SER A 231 13.47 4.93 -14.55
C SER A 231 12.38 4.84 -13.49
N ASP A 232 12.38 5.76 -12.54
CA ASP A 232 11.25 5.91 -11.62
C ASP A 232 10.04 6.52 -12.34
N ILE A 233 8.83 6.17 -11.89
CA ILE A 233 7.61 6.83 -12.35
C ILE A 233 7.51 8.26 -11.80
N GLU A 234 6.85 9.14 -12.54
CA GLU A 234 6.49 10.46 -12.04
C GLU A 234 5.48 10.35 -10.89
N THR A 235 5.73 11.07 -9.80
CA THR A 235 4.79 11.12 -8.68
C THR A 235 3.62 12.04 -9.01
N HIS A 236 2.40 11.56 -8.79
CA HIS A 236 1.19 12.34 -9.02
C HIS A 236 0.45 12.65 -7.72
N GLU A 237 0.06 13.91 -7.53
CA GLU A 237 -0.83 14.32 -6.42
C GLU A 237 -2.27 13.79 -6.60
N HIS A 238 -2.63 13.47 -7.84
CA HIS A 238 -3.94 12.96 -8.22
C HIS A 238 -3.94 11.44 -8.34
N LEU A 239 -5.11 10.84 -8.13
CA LEU A 239 -5.35 9.43 -8.40
C LEU A 239 -5.31 9.18 -9.92
N VAL A 240 -4.33 8.40 -10.37
CA VAL A 240 -4.26 7.87 -11.73
C VAL A 240 -5.05 6.58 -11.80
N VAL A 241 -6.11 6.51 -12.59
CA VAL A 241 -6.95 5.30 -12.65
C VAL A 241 -6.41 4.37 -13.75
N PRO A 242 -6.06 3.10 -13.43
CA PRO A 242 -5.65 2.13 -14.43
C PRO A 242 -6.70 1.95 -15.53
N HIS A 243 -6.25 1.68 -16.75
CA HIS A 243 -7.13 1.48 -17.90
C HIS A 243 -8.09 0.31 -17.65
N SER A 244 -7.60 -0.78 -17.06
CA SER A 244 -8.40 -1.96 -16.71
C SER A 244 -9.61 -1.61 -15.85
N TYR A 245 -9.41 -0.74 -14.86
CA TYR A 245 -10.45 -0.39 -13.90
C TYR A 245 -11.43 0.63 -14.50
N THR A 246 -10.93 1.57 -15.29
CA THR A 246 -11.80 2.47 -16.09
C THR A 246 -12.68 1.64 -17.03
N SER A 247 -12.10 0.74 -17.82
CA SER A 247 -12.83 -0.15 -18.72
C SER A 247 -13.81 -1.06 -17.98
N PHE A 248 -13.44 -1.59 -16.81
CA PHE A 248 -14.35 -2.36 -15.97
C PHE A 248 -15.57 -1.51 -15.58
N LEU A 249 -15.35 -0.31 -15.01
CA LEU A 249 -16.42 0.58 -14.57
C LEU A 249 -17.34 1.00 -15.71
N ASP A 250 -16.82 1.17 -16.92
CA ASP A 250 -17.60 1.55 -18.10
C ASP A 250 -18.31 0.36 -18.77
N SER A 251 -17.90 -0.88 -18.47
CA SER A 251 -18.49 -2.09 -19.05
C SER A 251 -19.87 -2.43 -18.47
N ASP A 252 -20.63 -3.23 -19.22
CA ASP A 252 -21.91 -3.80 -18.77
C ASP A 252 -21.75 -4.75 -17.57
N ASN A 253 -20.53 -5.19 -17.27
CA ASN A 253 -20.22 -6.03 -16.11
C ASN A 253 -20.11 -5.25 -14.80
N ALA A 254 -19.92 -3.93 -14.84
CA ALA A 254 -19.90 -3.12 -13.64
C ALA A 254 -21.33 -2.77 -13.23
N SER A 255 -21.68 -3.15 -12.00
CA SER A 255 -22.95 -2.75 -11.43
C SER A 255 -22.94 -1.26 -11.09
N ILE A 256 -24.13 -0.64 -10.99
CA ILE A 256 -24.30 0.70 -10.40
C ILE A 256 -23.63 0.76 -9.01
N GLN A 257 -23.60 -0.37 -8.28
CA GLN A 257 -22.95 -0.46 -6.99
C GLN A 257 -21.42 -0.29 -7.10
N ASP A 258 -20.75 -0.88 -8.10
CA ASP A 258 -19.29 -0.74 -8.27
C ASP A 258 -18.90 0.73 -8.54
N ARG A 259 -19.64 1.43 -9.42
CA ARG A 259 -19.44 2.87 -9.68
C ARG A 259 -19.65 3.71 -8.42
N ASN A 260 -20.74 3.44 -7.69
CA ASN A 260 -21.02 4.13 -6.44
C ASN A 260 -19.96 3.89 -5.36
N LEU A 261 -19.42 2.67 -5.28
CA LEU A 261 -18.33 2.36 -4.36
C LEU A 261 -17.08 3.16 -4.74
N PHE A 262 -16.79 3.35 -6.03
CA PHE A 262 -15.61 4.10 -6.47
C PHE A 262 -15.72 5.57 -6.12
N GLU A 263 -16.85 6.20 -6.43
CA GLU A 263 -17.13 7.58 -6.05
C GLU A 263 -17.12 7.77 -4.53
N ARG A 264 -17.69 6.80 -3.79
CA ARG A 264 -17.66 6.81 -2.32
C ARG A 264 -16.23 6.74 -1.79
N MET A 265 -15.38 5.87 -2.34
CA MET A 265 -13.97 5.77 -1.95
C MET A 265 -13.26 7.09 -2.19
N LYS A 266 -13.41 7.69 -3.37
CA LYS A 266 -12.81 9.00 -3.69
C LYS A 266 -13.23 10.07 -2.69
N LYS A 267 -14.53 10.19 -2.42
CA LYS A 267 -15.06 11.15 -1.43
C LYS A 267 -14.55 10.87 -0.01
N MET A 268 -14.48 9.60 0.39
CA MET A 268 -14.05 9.22 1.74
C MET A 268 -12.55 9.45 1.97
N LEU A 269 -11.74 9.26 0.95
CA LEU A 269 -10.28 9.39 1.03
C LEU A 269 -9.75 10.73 0.49
N LYS A 270 -10.68 11.65 0.11
CA LYS A 270 -10.38 12.94 -0.51
C LYS A 270 -9.48 12.81 -1.74
N LEU A 271 -9.71 11.77 -2.55
CA LEU A 271 -8.96 11.54 -3.79
C LEU A 271 -9.58 12.35 -4.92
N SER A 272 -8.73 13.03 -5.68
CA SER A 272 -9.10 13.68 -6.93
C SER A 272 -8.49 12.90 -8.09
N THR A 273 -9.27 12.66 -9.14
CA THR A 273 -8.74 12.16 -10.43
C THR A 273 -8.44 13.38 -11.30
N LYS A 274 -7.35 13.35 -12.07
CA LYS A 274 -7.08 14.41 -13.06
C LYS A 274 -8.28 14.48 -14.01
N LYS A 275 -8.90 15.66 -14.16
CA LYS A 275 -9.88 15.85 -15.25
C LYS A 275 -9.10 15.69 -16.54
N VAL A 276 -9.45 14.70 -17.35
CA VAL A 276 -9.06 14.69 -18.76
C VAL A 276 -9.80 15.87 -19.36
N ASN A 277 -9.08 16.96 -19.62
CA ASN A 277 -9.64 18.03 -20.45
C ASN A 277 -9.81 17.41 -21.83
N ASN A 278 -11.06 17.14 -22.22
CA ASN A 278 -11.43 16.85 -23.60
C ASN A 278 -11.16 18.08 -24.46
#